data_AF-A0A1C3PGT1-F1
#
_entry.id   AF-A0A1C3PGT1-F1
#
_cell.length_a   1.000
_cell.length_b   1.000
_cell.length_c   1.000
_cell.angle_alpha   90.00
_cell.angle_beta   90.00
_cell.angle_gamma   90.00
#
_symmetry.space_group_name_H-M   'P 1'
#
loop_
_entity.id
_entity.type
_entity.pdbx_description
1 polymer ?
#
loop_
_entity_poly.entity_id
_entity_poly.type
_entity_poly.pdbx_seq_one_letter_code
_entity_poly.pdbx_strand_id
1 'polypeptide(L)'
;MTTGRARRTGWFDAVIARYAVRVNGLTDIFLTKLDVLSGFDRVPVCVAYDVHGVRHDEMPMTQTEFHHAKPIYEELPGWGEDISRASSFDQLPKAARDYVKTLEELSGVPVAAVGVGPGRDQTISIRDLV
;
A
#
# COMPACT_ATOMS: atom_id res chain seq x y z
N MET A 1 20.77 3.72 -12.29
CA MET A 1 20.35 2.35 -11.92
C MET A 1 21.41 1.41 -12.46
N THR A 2 22.20 0.74 -11.62
CA THR A 2 23.54 0.21 -12.01
C THR A 2 23.55 -1.26 -12.42
N THR A 3 22.79 -2.14 -11.75
CA THR A 3 22.99 -3.60 -11.89
C THR A 3 21.95 -4.34 -12.72
N GLY A 4 20.81 -3.71 -13.06
CA GLY A 4 19.72 -4.38 -13.79
C GLY A 4 19.05 -5.54 -13.05
N ARG A 5 19.45 -5.83 -11.80
CA ARG A 5 18.90 -6.94 -11.01
C ARG A 5 17.44 -6.68 -10.66
N ALA A 6 16.58 -7.65 -10.94
CA ALA A 6 15.18 -7.61 -10.56
C ALA A 6 15.03 -7.49 -9.03
N ARG A 7 14.14 -6.59 -8.60
CA ARG A 7 13.79 -6.42 -7.18
C ARG A 7 12.80 -7.51 -6.78
N ARG A 8 12.89 -7.99 -5.53
CA ARG A 8 11.85 -8.83 -4.94
C ARG A 8 10.57 -8.00 -4.79
N THR A 9 9.45 -8.56 -5.18
CA THR A 9 8.13 -7.95 -5.07
C THR A 9 7.30 -8.68 -4.04
N GLY A 10 6.33 -7.98 -3.47
CA GLY A 10 5.37 -8.49 -2.50
C GLY A 10 4.19 -7.55 -2.41
N TRP A 11 3.17 -7.96 -1.65
CA TRP A 11 1.97 -7.18 -1.42
C TRP A 11 2.19 -6.02 -0.45
N PHE A 12 1.24 -5.09 -0.38
CA PHE A 12 1.30 -4.01 0.59
C PHE A 12 1.28 -4.57 2.01
N ASP A 13 2.15 -4.04 2.85
CA ASP A 13 2.29 -4.47 4.24
C ASP A 13 1.93 -3.35 5.20
N ALA A 14 0.72 -3.44 5.76
CA ALA A 14 0.21 -2.44 6.66
C ALA A 14 0.91 -2.45 8.03
N VAL A 15 1.45 -3.59 8.47
CA VAL A 15 2.21 -3.68 9.73
C VAL A 15 3.48 -2.84 9.60
N ILE A 16 4.20 -3.00 8.48
CA ILE A 16 5.39 -2.19 8.19
C ILE A 16 5.02 -0.72 7.96
N ALA A 17 3.90 -0.44 7.28
CA ALA A 17 3.45 0.93 7.06
C ALA A 17 3.17 1.66 8.39
N ARG A 18 2.40 1.06 9.30
CA ARG A 18 2.17 1.61 10.66
C ARG A 18 3.45 1.82 11.44
N TYR A 19 4.36 0.85 11.37
CA TYR A 19 5.67 0.97 12.01
C TYR A 19 6.45 2.18 11.46
N ALA A 20 6.49 2.34 10.14
CA ALA A 20 7.15 3.46 9.48
C ALA A 20 6.52 4.82 9.85
N VAL A 21 5.18 4.88 9.90
CA VAL A 21 4.43 6.06 10.35
C VAL A 21 4.86 6.47 11.75
N ARG A 22 4.85 5.52 12.70
CA ARG A 22 5.19 5.78 14.10
C ARG A 22 6.64 6.21 14.28
N VAL A 23 7.58 5.54 13.62
CA VAL A 23 9.03 5.81 13.81
C VAL A 23 9.45 7.13 13.19
N ASN A 24 8.85 7.53 12.06
CA ASN A 24 9.21 8.75 11.36
C ASN A 24 8.29 9.94 11.68
N GLY A 25 7.19 9.73 12.39
CA GLY A 25 6.18 10.76 12.63
C GLY A 25 5.53 11.24 11.32
N LEU A 26 5.25 10.31 10.40
CA LEU A 26 4.64 10.65 9.12
C LEU A 26 3.25 11.25 9.35
N THR A 27 2.94 12.33 8.65
CA THR A 27 1.61 12.95 8.67
C THR A 27 0.73 12.46 7.52
N ASP A 28 1.36 12.09 6.40
CA ASP A 28 0.68 11.74 5.16
C ASP A 28 1.48 10.68 4.37
N ILE A 29 0.76 9.91 3.55
CA ILE A 29 1.33 8.95 2.61
C ILE A 29 1.15 9.44 1.18
N PHE A 30 2.22 9.34 0.39
CA PHE A 30 2.12 9.35 -1.07
C PHE A 30 2.13 7.89 -1.55
N LEU A 31 0.98 7.41 -2.04
CA LEU A 31 0.88 6.08 -2.61
C LEU A 31 1.33 6.10 -4.07
N THR A 32 2.38 5.36 -4.42
CA THR A 32 2.90 5.33 -5.80
C THR A 32 2.59 4.02 -6.48
N LYS A 33 2.55 4.04 -7.82
CA LYS A 33 2.39 2.86 -8.67
C LYS A 33 1.09 2.09 -8.46
N LEU A 34 -0.01 2.80 -8.23
CA LEU A 34 -1.32 2.16 -8.11
C LEU A 34 -1.71 1.43 -9.41
N ASP A 35 -1.23 1.93 -10.55
CA ASP A 35 -1.45 1.37 -11.89
C ASP A 35 -0.91 -0.05 -12.07
N VAL A 36 0.12 -0.43 -11.30
CA VAL A 36 0.69 -1.79 -11.34
C VAL A 36 -0.29 -2.84 -10.80
N LEU A 37 -1.29 -2.41 -10.03
CA LEU A 37 -2.32 -3.29 -9.48
C LEU A 37 -3.57 -3.40 -10.39
N SER A 38 -3.62 -2.64 -11.50
CA SER A 38 -4.67 -2.84 -12.51
C SER A 38 -4.53 -4.22 -13.17
N GLY A 39 -5.65 -4.91 -13.34
CA GLY A 39 -5.74 -6.25 -13.93
C GLY A 39 -5.80 -7.41 -12.93
N PHE A 40 -5.70 -7.13 -11.62
CA PHE A 40 -5.93 -8.15 -10.59
C PHE A 40 -7.42 -8.21 -10.20
N ASP A 41 -7.95 -9.42 -10.00
CA ASP A 41 -9.32 -9.62 -9.48
C ASP A 41 -9.42 -9.34 -7.97
N ARG A 42 -8.34 -9.64 -7.25
CA ARG A 42 -8.18 -9.47 -5.80
C ARG A 42 -6.78 -8.96 -5.51
N VAL A 43 -6.69 -8.03 -4.55
CA VAL A 43 -5.43 -7.46 -4.09
C VAL A 43 -5.26 -7.78 -2.60
N PRO A 44 -4.34 -8.69 -2.25
CA PRO A 44 -4.03 -8.99 -0.87
C PRO A 44 -3.33 -7.81 -0.18
N VAL A 45 -3.70 -7.54 1.07
CA VAL A 45 -3.02 -6.60 1.95
C VAL A 45 -2.65 -7.31 3.24
N CYS A 46 -1.37 -7.29 3.62
CA CYS A 46 -0.93 -7.87 4.89
C CYS A 46 -1.35 -6.93 6.02
N VAL A 47 -2.23 -7.40 6.89
CA VAL A 47 -2.81 -6.61 8.00
C VAL A 47 -2.17 -6.92 9.35
N ALA A 48 -1.61 -8.13 9.48
CA ALA A 48 -0.97 -8.63 10.70
C ALA A 48 0.00 -9.77 10.34
N TYR A 49 0.80 -10.18 11.31
CA TYR A 49 1.61 -11.39 11.23
C TYR A 49 1.13 -12.46 12.19
N ASP A 50 1.23 -13.72 11.80
CA ASP A 50 1.19 -14.87 12.69
C ASP A 50 2.62 -15.32 12.98
N VAL A 51 3.02 -15.28 14.25
CA VAL A 51 4.26 -15.84 14.74
C VAL A 51 3.92 -16.95 15.73
N HIS A 52 4.17 -18.20 15.34
CA HIS A 52 3.93 -19.38 16.18
C HIS A 52 2.49 -19.51 16.72
N GLY A 53 1.49 -19.10 15.94
CA GLY A 53 0.07 -19.12 16.30
C GLY A 53 -0.43 -17.87 17.02
N VAL A 54 0.45 -16.88 17.24
CA VAL A 54 0.11 -15.61 17.88
C VAL A 54 -0.02 -14.52 16.81
N ARG A 55 -1.14 -13.81 16.82
CA ARG A 55 -1.36 -12.65 15.96
C ARG A 55 -0.60 -11.43 16.50
N HIS A 56 0.15 -10.79 15.63
CA HIS A 56 0.86 -9.54 15.86
C HIS A 56 0.35 -8.48 14.87
N ASP A 57 -0.34 -7.45 15.38
CA ASP A 57 -0.74 -6.27 14.60
C ASP A 57 0.39 -5.22 14.50
N GLU A 58 1.49 -5.47 15.20
CA GLU A 58 2.68 -4.62 15.23
C GLU A 58 3.91 -5.43 14.80
N MET A 59 4.95 -4.72 14.37
CA MET A 59 6.21 -5.35 13.96
C MET A 59 6.75 -6.23 15.10
N PRO A 60 7.08 -7.52 14.84
CA PRO A 60 7.68 -8.38 15.85
C PRO A 60 8.97 -7.78 16.40
N MET A 61 9.21 -7.95 17.70
CA MET A 61 10.31 -7.26 18.38
C MET A 61 11.69 -7.80 17.96
N THR A 62 11.78 -9.09 17.66
CA THR A 62 13.05 -9.73 17.32
C THR A 62 13.13 -10.11 15.84
N GLN A 63 14.35 -10.12 15.32
CA GLN A 63 14.62 -10.60 13.96
C GLN A 63 14.18 -12.07 13.78
N THR A 64 14.33 -12.90 14.80
CA THR A 64 13.93 -14.31 14.76
C THR A 64 12.42 -14.46 14.62
N GLU A 65 11.64 -13.71 15.42
CA GLU A 65 10.18 -13.72 15.28
C GLU A 65 9.75 -13.22 13.90
N PHE A 66 10.36 -12.13 13.41
CA PHE A 66 10.05 -11.60 12.07
C PHE A 66 10.43 -12.59 10.96
N HIS A 67 11.51 -13.34 11.11
CA HIS A 67 11.90 -14.40 10.16
C HIS A 67 10.86 -15.53 10.10
N HIS A 68 10.19 -15.85 11.20
CA HIS A 68 9.14 -16.86 11.28
C HIS A 68 7.72 -16.32 11.06
N ALA A 69 7.59 -15.00 10.86
CA ALA A 69 6.32 -14.34 10.66
C ALA A 69 5.66 -14.80 9.36
N LYS A 70 4.40 -15.23 9.46
CA LYS A 70 3.54 -15.51 8.32
C LYS A 70 2.56 -14.35 8.13
N PRO A 71 2.48 -13.74 6.95
CA PRO A 71 1.53 -12.66 6.71
C PRO A 71 0.08 -13.17 6.80
N ILE A 72 -0.76 -12.39 7.48
CA ILE A 72 -2.21 -12.54 7.49
C ILE A 72 -2.75 -11.52 6.49
N TYR A 73 -3.36 -12.01 5.42
CA TYR A 73 -3.88 -11.19 4.33
C TYR A 73 -5.38 -10.92 4.48
N GLU A 74 -5.77 -9.70 4.14
CA GLU A 74 -7.14 -9.36 3.76
C GLU A 74 -7.19 -9.16 2.24
N GLU A 75 -8.18 -9.78 1.60
CA GLU A 75 -8.34 -9.77 0.14
C GLU A 75 -9.31 -8.65 -0.28
N LEU A 76 -8.76 -7.56 -0.80
CA LEU A 76 -9.55 -6.44 -1.30
C LEU A 76 -9.98 -6.69 -2.76
N PRO A 77 -11.17 -6.22 -3.18
CA PRO A 77 -11.55 -6.26 -4.59
C PRO A 77 -10.51 -5.51 -5.45
N GLY A 78 -10.04 -6.15 -6.51
CA GLY A 78 -9.19 -5.50 -7.50
C GLY A 78 -10.01 -4.77 -8.57
N TRP A 79 -9.32 -4.27 -9.59
CA TRP A 79 -9.91 -3.55 -10.72
C TRP A 79 -9.21 -3.92 -12.02
N GLY A 80 -9.94 -3.98 -13.11
CA GLY A 80 -9.41 -4.32 -14.44
C GLY A 80 -9.09 -3.08 -15.29
N GLU A 81 -9.62 -1.93 -14.90
CA GLU A 81 -9.57 -0.71 -15.66
C GLU A 81 -8.17 -0.08 -15.64
N ASP A 82 -7.78 0.50 -16.78
CA ASP A 82 -6.60 1.36 -16.88
C ASP A 82 -6.88 2.70 -16.19
N ILE A 83 -6.09 3.00 -15.16
CA ILE A 83 -6.21 4.22 -14.36
C ILE A 83 -5.22 5.31 -14.79
N SER A 84 -4.37 5.05 -15.79
CA SER A 84 -3.25 5.94 -16.16
C SER A 84 -3.64 7.33 -16.66
N ARG A 85 -4.92 7.51 -17.02
CA ARG A 85 -5.49 8.79 -17.47
C ARG A 85 -6.31 9.51 -16.40
N ALA A 86 -6.47 8.91 -15.22
CA ALA A 86 -7.23 9.54 -14.14
C ALA A 86 -6.46 10.77 -13.62
N SER A 87 -7.14 11.91 -13.58
CA SER A 87 -6.59 13.18 -13.09
C SER A 87 -7.21 13.62 -11.76
N SER A 88 -8.25 12.94 -11.29
CA SER A 88 -8.87 13.17 -10.00
C SER A 88 -9.24 11.87 -9.31
N PHE A 89 -9.35 11.89 -7.98
CA PHE A 89 -9.59 10.69 -7.19
C PHE A 89 -10.94 10.05 -7.51
N ASP A 90 -11.94 10.84 -7.87
CA ASP A 90 -13.28 10.38 -8.23
C ASP A 90 -13.36 9.66 -9.59
N GLN A 91 -12.39 9.88 -10.47
CA GLN A 91 -12.27 9.19 -11.77
C GLN A 91 -11.72 7.77 -11.64
N LEU A 92 -11.15 7.42 -10.48
CA LEU A 92 -10.67 6.06 -10.23
C LEU A 92 -11.85 5.08 -10.07
N PRO A 93 -11.67 3.80 -10.50
CA PRO A 93 -12.63 2.74 -10.22
C PRO A 93 -12.96 2.67 -8.72
N LYS A 94 -14.19 2.28 -8.40
CA LYS A 94 -14.63 2.18 -6.99
C LYS A 94 -13.69 1.31 -6.17
N ALA A 95 -13.30 0.15 -6.69
CA ALA A 95 -12.37 -0.77 -6.02
C ALA A 95 -10.99 -0.13 -5.76
N ALA A 96 -10.45 0.64 -6.70
CA ALA A 96 -9.19 1.36 -6.51
C ALA A 96 -9.30 2.44 -5.43
N ARG A 97 -10.41 3.19 -5.39
CA ARG A 97 -10.65 4.20 -4.35
C ARG A 97 -10.80 3.56 -2.97
N ASP A 98 -11.55 2.46 -2.89
CA ASP A 98 -11.75 1.72 -1.65
C ASP A 98 -10.42 1.14 -1.16
N TYR A 99 -9.59 0.60 -2.05
CA TYR A 99 -8.24 0.14 -1.73
C TYR A 99 -7.40 1.25 -1.08
N VAL A 100 -7.35 2.45 -1.68
CA VAL A 100 -6.60 3.59 -1.12
C VAL A 100 -7.12 3.96 0.28
N LYS A 101 -8.44 4.00 0.48
CA LYS A 101 -9.05 4.30 1.78
C LYS A 101 -8.76 3.23 2.82
N THR A 102 -8.79 1.96 2.45
CA THR A 102 -8.42 0.87 3.36
C THR A 102 -6.95 0.97 3.75
N LEU A 103 -6.04 1.32 2.83
CA LEU A 103 -4.64 1.56 3.17
C LEU A 103 -4.46 2.74 4.13
N GLU A 104 -5.25 3.81 3.96
CA GLU A 104 -5.28 4.96 4.86
C GLU A 104 -5.66 4.53 6.29
N GLU A 105 -6.78 3.82 6.43
CA GLU A 105 -7.27 3.29 7.70
C GLU A 105 -6.24 2.36 8.37
N LEU A 106 -5.66 1.45 7.59
CA LEU A 106 -4.70 0.47 8.08
C LEU A 106 -3.35 1.10 8.47
N SER A 107 -2.94 2.17 7.79
CA SER A 107 -1.67 2.86 8.06
C SER A 107 -1.79 3.91 9.17
N GLY A 108 -3.02 4.37 9.46
CA GLY A 108 -3.32 5.34 10.52
C GLY A 108 -3.02 6.79 10.16
N VAL A 109 -2.72 7.07 8.88
CA VAL A 109 -2.45 8.42 8.36
C VAL A 109 -3.05 8.59 6.98
N PRO A 110 -3.50 9.82 6.64
CA PRO A 110 -4.11 10.15 5.34
C PRO A 110 -3.22 9.83 4.14
N VAL A 111 -3.83 9.45 3.02
CA VAL A 111 -3.16 9.43 1.72
C VAL A 111 -3.36 10.79 1.05
N ALA A 112 -2.28 11.56 0.92
CA ALA A 112 -2.36 12.91 0.36
C ALA A 112 -2.25 12.93 -1.18
N ALA A 113 -1.57 11.95 -1.77
CA ALA A 113 -1.43 11.85 -3.23
C ALA A 113 -1.29 10.40 -3.69
N VAL A 114 -1.72 10.15 -4.94
CA VAL A 114 -1.68 8.84 -5.58
C VAL A 114 -1.06 8.93 -6.96
N GLY A 115 -0.02 8.14 -7.22
CA GLY A 115 0.58 7.98 -8.55
C GLY A 115 -0.15 6.92 -9.36
N VAL A 116 -0.65 7.30 -10.53
CA VAL A 116 -1.40 6.44 -11.47
C VAL A 116 -0.60 6.10 -12.73
N GLY A 117 0.68 6.46 -12.77
CA GLY A 117 1.57 6.10 -13.87
C GLY A 117 2.96 6.70 -13.70
N PRO A 118 3.89 6.45 -14.65
CA PRO A 118 5.26 6.94 -14.59
C PRO A 118 5.42 8.43 -14.95
N GLY A 119 4.44 9.04 -15.60
CA GLY A 119 4.44 10.44 -16.02
C GLY A 119 4.38 11.41 -14.85
N ARG A 120 4.95 12.60 -15.01
CA ARG A 120 4.95 13.65 -13.97
C ARG A 120 3.54 14.17 -13.69
N ASP A 121 2.69 14.18 -14.71
CA ASP A 121 1.28 14.55 -14.69
C ASP A 121 0.37 13.40 -14.25
N GLN A 122 0.89 12.18 -14.10
CA GLN A 122 0.13 10.99 -13.68
C GLN A 122 0.13 10.85 -12.14
N THR A 123 -0.17 11.96 -11.48
CA THR A 123 -0.30 12.06 -10.02
C THR A 123 -1.59 12.78 -9.67
N ILE A 124 -2.39 12.17 -8.83
CA ILE A 124 -3.63 12.72 -8.28
C ILE A 124 -3.33 13.27 -6.89
N SER A 125 -3.52 14.58 -6.70
CA SER A 125 -3.50 15.20 -5.37
C SER A 125 -4.88 15.04 -4.73
N ILE A 126 -4.94 14.40 -3.57
CA ILE A 126 -6.18 14.21 -2.78
C ILE A 126 -6.30 15.32 -1.74
N ARG A 127 -5.16 15.74 -1.18
CA ARG A 127 -5.05 16.82 -0.20
C ARG A 127 -3.92 17.75 -0.61
N ASP A 128 -3.91 18.96 -0.06
CA ASP A 128 -2.79 19.88 -0.25
C ASP A 128 -1.56 19.33 0.50
N LEU A 129 -0.46 19.17 -0.23
CA LEU A 129 0.84 18.86 0.33
C LEU A 129 1.46 20.19 0.80
N VAL A 130 1.69 20.33 2.10
CA VAL A 130 2.32 21.51 2.71
C VAL A 130 3.79 21.61 2.29
#